data_AF-A0A5D3CVG8-F1
#
_entry.id   AF-A0A5D3CVG8-F1
#
_cell.length_a   1.000
_cell.length_b   1.000
_cell.length_c   1.000
_cell.angle_alpha   90.00
_cell.angle_beta   90.00
_cell.angle_gamma   90.00
#
_symmetry.space_group_name_H-M   'P 1'
#
loop_
_entity.id
_entity.type
_entity.pdbx_description
1 polymer ?
#
loop_
_entity_poly.entity_id
_entity_poly.type
_entity_poly.pdbx_seq_one_letter_code
_entity_poly.pdbx_strand_id
1 'polypeptide(L)'
;MGSKKRAAADDNEHRAKRTKSPGVRVVGGRIYDSENGKTCHQCRQKTMDFAASCMNMKGDKLCTIKFCHKCLLNRYGEKAEEVMLKEDWSCPKCRGLCNCSVCMKKKGLKPTGLLVHAAKATGFSSVSEMLLVHGSDCLDQYKNTISKVASPKKQASDDKVDLCSILRSTLYLIFFSLFLSFLFYECMMPFPAMLA
;
A
#
# COMPACT_ATOMS: atom_id res chain seq x y z
N MET A 1 60.85 -9.29 -3.39
CA MET A 1 59.67 -10.13 -3.08
C MET A 1 58.48 -9.60 -3.86
N GLY A 2 58.18 -10.22 -5.00
CA GLY A 2 57.13 -9.77 -5.92
C GLY A 2 55.76 -10.31 -5.53
N SER A 3 54.83 -9.42 -5.22
CA SER A 3 53.43 -9.76 -4.94
C SER A 3 52.73 -10.20 -6.23
N LYS A 4 52.48 -11.51 -6.36
CA LYS A 4 51.65 -12.10 -7.42
C LYS A 4 50.22 -11.57 -7.29
N LYS A 5 49.80 -10.67 -8.19
CA LYS A 5 48.38 -10.33 -8.41
C LYS A 5 47.65 -11.61 -8.86
N ARG A 6 46.66 -12.06 -8.08
CA ARG A 6 45.72 -13.10 -8.51
C ARG A 6 44.69 -12.42 -9.41
N ALA A 7 44.60 -12.86 -10.66
CA ALA A 7 43.54 -12.46 -11.57
C ALA A 7 42.22 -13.10 -11.11
N ALA A 8 41.18 -12.29 -10.93
CA ALA A 8 39.82 -12.77 -10.76
C ALA A 8 39.29 -13.19 -12.13
N ALA A 9 38.88 -14.46 -12.27
CA ALA A 9 38.22 -14.95 -13.47
C ALA A 9 36.79 -14.37 -13.53
N ASP A 10 36.45 -13.80 -14.69
CA ASP A 10 35.15 -13.22 -15.04
C ASP A 10 34.19 -14.34 -15.45
N ASP A 11 33.31 -14.76 -14.53
CA ASP A 11 32.25 -15.73 -14.73
C ASP A 11 30.95 -15.06 -15.23
N ASN A 12 31.03 -14.35 -16.36
CA ASN A 12 29.91 -13.59 -16.92
C ASN A 12 29.60 -13.93 -18.38
N GLU A 13 29.49 -15.22 -18.73
CA GLU A 13 29.20 -15.62 -20.12
C GLU A 13 27.81 -16.24 -20.36
N HIS A 14 26.89 -16.25 -19.39
CA HIS A 14 25.56 -16.87 -19.59
C HIS A 14 24.34 -16.06 -19.14
N ARG A 15 24.48 -14.77 -18.76
CA ARG A 15 23.31 -13.94 -18.50
C ARG A 15 22.76 -13.37 -19.81
N ALA A 16 21.70 -13.97 -20.33
CA ALA A 16 20.97 -13.45 -21.49
C ALA A 16 20.73 -11.93 -21.35
N LYS A 17 21.25 -11.16 -22.31
CA LYS A 17 21.12 -9.69 -22.31
C LYS A 17 19.63 -9.34 -22.37
N ARG A 18 19.20 -8.44 -21.48
CA ARG A 18 17.81 -7.97 -21.42
C ARG A 18 17.44 -7.31 -22.75
N THR A 19 16.57 -7.95 -23.53
CA THR A 19 16.02 -7.37 -24.76
C THR A 19 14.91 -6.38 -24.44
N LYS A 20 14.72 -5.37 -25.30
CA LYS A 20 13.65 -4.36 -25.16
C LYS A 20 12.25 -4.96 -25.37
N SER A 21 12.16 -5.98 -26.21
CA SER A 21 10.94 -6.69 -26.61
C SER A 21 11.14 -8.19 -26.40
N PRO A 22 10.87 -8.73 -25.20
CA PRO A 22 11.00 -10.15 -24.90
C PRO A 22 9.87 -11.01 -25.50
N GLY A 23 9.03 -10.44 -26.38
CA GLY A 23 7.87 -11.09 -26.96
C GLY A 23 6.76 -11.40 -25.95
N VAL A 24 5.88 -12.32 -26.33
CA VAL A 24 4.79 -12.82 -25.49
C VAL A 24 5.34 -13.86 -24.51
N ARG A 25 5.07 -13.69 -23.21
CA ARG A 25 5.50 -14.61 -22.15
C ARG A 25 4.35 -14.94 -21.22
N VAL A 26 4.23 -16.21 -20.84
CA VAL A 26 3.22 -16.66 -19.85
C VAL A 26 3.92 -17.01 -18.55
N VAL A 27 3.58 -16.29 -17.47
CA VAL A 27 4.18 -16.54 -16.14
C VAL A 27 3.08 -16.54 -15.09
N GLY A 28 2.92 -17.66 -14.38
CA GLY A 28 1.92 -17.79 -13.31
C GLY A 28 0.49 -17.50 -13.77
N GLY A 29 0.12 -17.99 -14.97
CA GLY A 29 -1.20 -17.78 -15.57
C GLY A 29 -1.44 -16.40 -16.17
N ARG A 30 -0.42 -15.52 -16.21
CA ARG A 30 -0.53 -14.18 -16.81
C ARG A 30 0.21 -14.08 -18.11
N ILE A 31 -0.41 -13.41 -19.07
CA ILE A 31 0.17 -13.16 -20.39
C ILE A 31 0.79 -11.76 -20.42
N TYR A 32 2.10 -11.72 -20.57
CA TYR A 32 2.91 -10.51 -20.74
C TYR A 32 3.19 -10.32 -22.22
N ASP A 33 2.74 -9.20 -22.79
CA ASP A 33 3.00 -8.85 -24.19
C ASP A 33 3.56 -7.43 -24.23
N SER A 34 4.75 -7.26 -24.82
CA SER A 34 5.40 -5.96 -24.94
C SER A 34 4.73 -5.01 -25.94
N GLU A 35 4.00 -5.54 -26.92
CA GLU A 35 3.39 -4.80 -28.02
C GLU A 35 1.94 -4.48 -27.70
N ASN A 36 1.11 -5.50 -27.45
CA ASN A 36 -0.34 -5.33 -27.27
C ASN A 36 -0.78 -5.17 -25.81
N GLY A 37 0.14 -5.39 -24.86
CA GLY A 37 -0.18 -5.38 -23.44
C GLY A 37 -0.56 -4.01 -22.89
N LYS A 38 -1.57 -3.99 -22.01
CA LYS A 38 -1.99 -2.82 -21.26
C LYS A 38 -0.95 -2.52 -20.18
N THR A 39 -0.45 -1.28 -20.13
CA THR A 39 0.56 -0.88 -19.12
C THR A 39 -0.11 -0.49 -17.81
N CYS A 40 0.22 -1.18 -16.72
CA CYS A 40 -0.21 -0.77 -15.39
C CYS A 40 0.65 0.36 -14.85
N HIS A 41 0.03 1.44 -14.35
CA HIS A 41 0.73 2.58 -13.77
C HIS A 41 1.59 2.21 -12.56
N GLN A 42 1.13 1.24 -11.75
CA GLN A 42 1.76 0.90 -10.48
C GLN A 42 2.98 -0.02 -10.62
N CYS A 43 2.84 -1.13 -11.35
CA CYS A 43 3.93 -2.10 -11.53
C CYS A 43 4.71 -1.89 -12.84
N ARG A 44 4.22 -1.03 -13.75
CA ARG A 44 4.82 -0.75 -15.07
C ARG A 44 5.00 -2.01 -15.94
N GLN A 45 4.29 -3.08 -15.62
CA GLN A 45 4.24 -4.28 -16.43
C GLN A 45 3.16 -4.11 -17.51
N LYS A 46 3.43 -4.62 -18.70
CA LYS A 46 2.47 -4.76 -19.80
C LYS A 46 1.89 -6.17 -19.76
N THR A 47 0.58 -6.25 -19.60
CA THR A 47 -0.15 -7.53 -19.52
C THR A 47 -1.40 -7.47 -20.40
N MET A 48 -1.79 -8.62 -20.95
CA MET A 48 -3.07 -8.75 -21.66
C MET A 48 -4.26 -8.84 -20.71
N ASP A 49 -3.99 -9.12 -19.43
CA ASP A 49 -4.98 -9.15 -18.35
C ASP A 49 -5.87 -7.90 -18.33
N PHE A 50 -7.05 -8.10 -17.75
CA PHE A 50 -7.95 -7.00 -17.48
C PHE A 50 -7.30 -5.90 -16.62
N ALA A 51 -7.58 -4.63 -16.97
CA ALA A 51 -7.05 -3.46 -16.30
C ALA A 51 -8.11 -2.34 -16.24
N ALA A 52 -8.35 -1.82 -15.04
CA ALA A 52 -9.24 -0.68 -14.81
C ALA A 52 -8.66 0.57 -15.46
N SER A 53 -9.48 1.26 -16.27
CA SER A 53 -9.10 2.50 -16.98
C SER A 53 -9.78 3.70 -16.31
N CYS A 54 -9.03 4.79 -16.17
CA CYS A 54 -9.53 6.02 -15.55
C CYS A 54 -10.53 6.73 -16.47
N MET A 55 -11.68 7.16 -15.93
CA MET A 55 -12.69 7.93 -16.67
C MET A 55 -12.57 9.45 -16.48
N ASN A 56 -11.72 9.90 -15.54
CA ASN A 56 -11.52 11.32 -15.30
C ASN A 56 -10.93 12.06 -16.52
N MET A 57 -11.47 13.24 -16.80
CA MET A 57 -10.97 14.16 -17.82
C MET A 57 -9.89 15.08 -17.22
N LYS A 58 -8.81 15.33 -17.97
CA LYS A 58 -7.76 16.26 -17.60
C LYS A 58 -7.66 17.35 -18.66
N GLY A 59 -8.37 18.45 -18.44
CA GLY A 59 -8.68 19.40 -19.50
C GLY A 59 -9.52 18.68 -20.55
N ASP A 60 -9.13 18.80 -21.82
CA ASP A 60 -9.88 18.23 -22.95
C ASP A 60 -9.53 16.76 -23.25
N LYS A 61 -8.66 16.13 -22.45
CA LYS A 61 -8.15 14.76 -22.71
C LYS A 61 -8.49 13.78 -21.59
N LEU A 62 -8.96 12.59 -21.98
CA LEU A 62 -9.19 11.49 -21.05
C LEU A 62 -7.89 11.00 -20.41
N CYS A 63 -7.94 10.68 -19.11
CA CYS A 63 -6.79 10.14 -18.41
C CYS A 63 -6.38 8.77 -18.96
N THR A 64 -5.13 8.64 -19.42
CA THR A 64 -4.61 7.40 -20.02
C THR A 64 -4.17 6.35 -19.00
N ILE A 65 -4.40 6.58 -17.72
CA ILE A 65 -3.90 5.74 -16.63
C ILE A 65 -4.75 4.49 -16.47
N LYS A 66 -4.06 3.35 -16.38
CA LYS A 66 -4.66 2.04 -16.14
C LYS A 66 -4.00 1.34 -14.95
N PHE A 67 -4.77 0.53 -14.23
CA PHE A 67 -4.29 -0.30 -13.13
C PHE A 67 -4.68 -1.75 -13.34
N CYS A 68 -3.74 -2.67 -13.17
CA CYS A 68 -4.07 -4.09 -13.16
C CYS A 68 -4.76 -4.48 -11.84
N HIS A 69 -5.57 -5.54 -11.88
CA HIS A 69 -6.37 -6.03 -10.75
C HIS A 69 -5.56 -6.13 -9.44
N LYS A 70 -4.41 -6.84 -9.46
CA LYS A 70 -3.58 -7.02 -8.26
C LYS A 70 -3.04 -5.71 -7.69
N CYS A 71 -2.71 -4.73 -8.52
CA CYS A 71 -2.19 -3.46 -8.01
C CYS A 71 -3.29 -2.60 -7.41
N LEU A 72 -4.47 -2.59 -8.03
CA LEU A 72 -5.61 -1.83 -7.53
C LEU A 72 -6.07 -2.38 -6.16
N LEU A 73 -6.25 -3.70 -6.08
CA LEU A 73 -6.66 -4.38 -4.86
C LEU A 73 -5.62 -4.23 -3.74
N ASN A 74 -4.40 -4.73 -3.95
CA ASN A 74 -3.43 -4.81 -2.85
C ASN A 74 -2.88 -3.45 -2.41
N ARG A 75 -2.88 -2.43 -3.29
CA ARG A 75 -2.35 -1.11 -2.93
C ARG A 75 -3.41 -0.13 -2.47
N TYR A 76 -4.60 -0.19 -3.05
CA TYR A 76 -5.64 0.82 -2.85
C TYR A 76 -6.94 0.26 -2.27
N GLY A 77 -7.07 -1.07 -2.16
CA GLY A 77 -8.26 -1.72 -1.60
C GLY A 77 -9.45 -1.79 -2.55
N GLU A 78 -9.26 -1.41 -3.82
CA GLU A 78 -10.34 -1.36 -4.81
C GLU A 78 -10.28 -2.60 -5.73
N LYS A 79 -11.43 -3.25 -5.98
CA LYS A 79 -11.52 -4.36 -6.95
C LYS A 79 -11.76 -3.81 -8.34
N ALA A 80 -11.06 -4.37 -9.32
CA ALA A 80 -11.08 -3.83 -10.67
C ALA A 80 -12.42 -4.06 -11.39
N GLU A 81 -13.11 -5.14 -11.06
CA GLU A 81 -14.41 -5.51 -11.60
C GLU A 81 -15.49 -4.52 -11.14
N GLU A 82 -15.52 -4.20 -9.85
CA GLU A 82 -16.45 -3.20 -9.27
C GLU A 82 -16.19 -1.80 -9.81
N VAL A 83 -14.92 -1.47 -10.05
CA VAL A 83 -14.49 -0.19 -10.61
C VAL A 83 -14.94 0.01 -12.05
N MET A 84 -14.99 -1.05 -12.87
CA MET A 84 -15.46 -0.93 -14.25
C MET A 84 -16.93 -0.58 -14.37
N LEU A 85 -17.73 -1.04 -13.42
CA LEU A 85 -19.17 -0.78 -13.40
C LEU A 85 -19.47 0.69 -13.10
N LYS A 86 -18.48 1.45 -12.63
CA LYS A 86 -18.58 2.87 -12.34
C LYS A 86 -18.10 3.69 -13.53
N GLU A 87 -19.04 4.38 -14.17
CA GLU A 87 -18.76 5.24 -15.31
C GLU A 87 -17.94 6.50 -14.94
N ASP A 88 -17.97 6.90 -13.67
CA ASP A 88 -17.32 8.09 -13.13
C ASP A 88 -15.99 7.79 -12.41
N TRP A 89 -15.47 6.55 -12.53
CA TRP A 89 -14.32 6.16 -11.72
C TRP A 89 -13.05 6.97 -12.04
N SER A 90 -12.54 7.62 -10.99
CA SER A 90 -11.29 8.36 -11.02
C SER A 90 -10.13 7.54 -10.44
N CYS A 91 -9.01 7.47 -11.15
CA CYS A 91 -7.87 6.70 -10.67
C CYS A 91 -7.19 7.33 -9.43
N PRO A 92 -6.44 6.54 -8.64
CA PRO A 92 -5.75 7.05 -7.45
C PRO A 92 -4.84 8.25 -7.72
N LYS A 93 -4.25 8.37 -8.91
CA LYS A 93 -3.41 9.53 -9.26
C LYS A 93 -4.25 10.79 -9.44
N CYS A 94 -5.39 10.69 -10.14
CA CYS A 94 -6.32 11.81 -10.32
C CYS A 94 -6.92 12.27 -9.00
N ARG A 95 -7.21 11.33 -8.08
CA ARG A 95 -7.65 11.63 -6.71
C ARG A 95 -6.55 12.16 -5.78
N GLY A 96 -5.29 12.23 -6.23
CA GLY A 96 -4.17 12.62 -5.39
C GLY A 96 -3.67 11.56 -4.39
N LEU A 97 -4.26 10.36 -4.38
CA LEU A 97 -3.97 9.27 -3.45
C LEU A 97 -2.92 8.25 -3.94
N CYS A 98 -2.34 8.44 -5.13
CA CYS A 98 -1.37 7.50 -5.68
C CYS A 98 -0.08 7.43 -4.83
N ASN A 99 0.24 6.22 -4.36
CA ASN A 99 1.42 5.91 -3.55
C ASN A 99 2.55 5.23 -4.36
N CYS A 100 2.52 5.33 -5.69
CA CYS A 100 3.57 4.76 -6.53
C CYS A 100 4.87 5.55 -6.40
N SER A 101 6.01 4.88 -6.56
CA SER A 101 7.32 5.51 -6.39
C SER A 101 7.55 6.74 -7.29
N VAL A 102 7.00 6.73 -8.50
CA VAL A 102 7.13 7.85 -9.46
C VAL A 102 6.29 9.05 -9.02
N CYS A 103 5.05 8.82 -8.60
CA CYS A 103 4.17 9.89 -8.15
C CYS A 103 4.64 10.49 -6.82
N MET A 104 5.12 9.67 -5.89
CA MET A 104 5.68 10.15 -4.61
C MET A 104 6.92 11.01 -4.84
N LYS A 105 7.86 10.58 -5.70
CA LYS A 105 9.04 11.40 -6.07
C LYS A 105 8.63 12.73 -6.69
N LYS A 106 7.63 12.74 -7.57
CA LYS A 106 7.13 13.99 -8.17
C LYS A 106 6.54 14.96 -7.14
N LYS A 107 6.00 14.44 -6.04
CA LYS A 107 5.52 15.25 -4.89
C LYS A 107 6.64 15.68 -3.93
N GLY A 108 7.90 15.29 -4.18
CA GLY A 108 9.01 15.54 -3.25
C GLY A 108 9.03 14.60 -2.03
N LEU A 109 8.20 13.54 -2.03
CA LEU A 109 8.09 12.60 -0.91
C LEU A 109 8.94 11.35 -1.14
N LYS A 110 9.30 10.68 -0.03
CA LYS A 110 9.99 9.39 -0.07
C LYS A 110 9.12 8.33 -0.77
N PRO A 111 9.68 7.45 -1.63
CA PRO A 111 8.93 6.36 -2.24
C PRO A 111 8.40 5.37 -1.21
N THR A 112 7.13 4.96 -1.34
CA THR A 112 6.47 3.99 -0.45
C THR A 112 7.12 2.60 -0.43
N GLY A 113 7.75 2.16 -1.53
CA GLY A 113 8.38 0.83 -1.61
C GLY A 113 7.42 -0.34 -1.87
N LEU A 114 7.85 -1.56 -1.55
CA LEU A 114 7.08 -2.81 -1.67
C LEU A 114 6.47 -3.17 -0.31
N LEU A 115 5.37 -2.51 0.05
CA LEU A 115 4.69 -2.70 1.34
C LEU A 115 3.51 -3.68 1.31
N VAL A 116 3.24 -4.34 0.17
CA VAL A 116 2.08 -5.24 0.04
C VAL A 116 2.17 -6.42 1.01
N HIS A 117 3.35 -7.00 1.19
CA HIS A 117 3.54 -8.10 2.15
C HIS A 117 3.43 -7.62 3.59
N ALA A 118 3.98 -6.44 3.89
CA ALA A 118 3.85 -5.80 5.20
C ALA A 118 2.38 -5.63 5.59
N ALA A 119 1.60 -4.98 4.71
CA ALA A 119 0.19 -4.69 4.93
C ALA A 119 -0.61 -5.97 5.19
N LYS A 120 -0.39 -7.02 4.40
CA LYS A 120 -1.06 -8.31 4.61
C LYS A 120 -0.65 -9.00 5.90
N ALA A 121 0.64 -8.97 6.25
CA ALA A 121 1.13 -9.57 7.48
C ALA A 121 0.58 -8.88 8.73
N THR A 122 0.32 -7.57 8.65
CA THR A 122 -0.30 -6.78 9.72
C THR A 122 -1.84 -6.78 9.67
N GLY A 123 -2.45 -7.53 8.74
CA GLY A 123 -3.91 -7.72 8.67
C GLY A 123 -4.66 -6.64 7.88
N PHE A 124 -3.98 -5.69 7.25
CA PHE A 124 -4.62 -4.69 6.39
C PHE A 124 -5.01 -5.27 5.03
N SER A 125 -6.13 -4.80 4.50
CA SER A 125 -6.62 -5.17 3.18
C SER A 125 -5.76 -4.57 2.06
N SER A 126 -5.16 -3.40 2.32
CA SER A 126 -4.37 -2.67 1.34
C SER A 126 -3.23 -1.84 1.95
N VAL A 127 -2.26 -1.49 1.12
CA VAL A 127 -1.16 -0.58 1.51
C VAL A 127 -1.69 0.80 1.88
N SER A 128 -2.66 1.34 1.14
CA SER A 128 -3.25 2.64 1.47
C SER A 128 -3.89 2.64 2.85
N GLU A 129 -4.63 1.59 3.21
CA GLU A 129 -5.21 1.45 4.54
C GLU A 129 -4.14 1.45 5.63
N MET A 130 -3.08 0.65 5.46
CA MET A 130 -1.96 0.62 6.40
C MET A 130 -1.30 2.01 6.58
N LEU A 131 -1.10 2.74 5.47
CA LEU A 131 -0.49 4.07 5.49
C LEU A 131 -1.38 5.14 6.15
N LEU A 132 -2.70 4.99 6.07
CA LEU A 132 -3.63 5.90 6.75
C LEU A 132 -3.56 5.74 8.27
N VAL A 133 -3.43 4.49 8.76
CA VAL A 133 -3.40 4.20 10.20
C VAL A 133 -2.06 4.54 10.84
N HIS A 134 -0.94 4.21 10.19
CA HIS A 134 0.39 4.32 10.80
C HIS A 134 1.16 5.58 10.37
N GLY A 135 0.60 6.42 9.50
CA GLY A 135 1.29 7.57 8.92
C GLY A 135 2.54 7.19 8.13
N SER A 136 3.39 8.19 7.86
CA SER A 136 4.66 8.00 7.13
C SER A 136 5.73 7.27 7.95
N ASP A 137 5.54 7.20 9.27
CA ASP A 137 6.56 6.78 10.25
C ASP A 137 6.62 5.25 10.44
N CYS A 138 5.72 4.51 9.78
CA CYS A 138 5.67 3.05 9.77
C CYS A 138 6.78 2.36 8.95
N LEU A 139 7.51 3.11 8.11
CA LEU A 139 8.50 2.54 7.18
C LEU A 139 9.68 1.86 7.89
N ASP A 140 9.96 2.24 9.13
CA ASP A 140 11.13 1.76 9.85
C ASP A 140 10.88 0.44 10.61
N GLN A 141 9.64 0.18 11.06
CA GLN A 141 9.26 -1.12 11.63
C GLN A 141 9.31 -2.26 10.60
N TYR A 142 8.92 -2.01 9.34
CA TYR A 142 8.96 -3.00 8.26
C TYR A 142 10.39 -3.39 7.85
N LYS A 143 11.31 -2.42 7.77
CA LYS A 143 12.73 -2.71 7.46
C LYS A 143 13.36 -3.58 8.54
N ASN A 144 13.04 -3.33 9.81
CA ASN A 144 13.52 -4.13 10.92
C ASN A 144 12.96 -5.56 10.91
N THR A 145 11.73 -5.78 10.45
CA THR A 145 11.18 -7.13 10.27
C THR A 145 11.86 -7.86 9.12
N ILE A 146 12.01 -7.24 7.93
CA ILE A 146 12.69 -7.85 6.77
C ILE A 146 14.15 -8.23 7.08
N SER A 147 14.90 -7.36 7.79
CA SER A 147 16.28 -7.65 8.20
C SER A 147 16.39 -8.83 9.16
N LYS A 148 15.35 -9.11 9.96
CA LYS A 148 15.28 -10.28 10.85
C LYS A 148 14.94 -11.59 10.11
N VAL A 149 14.31 -11.55 8.94
CA VAL A 149 13.97 -12.75 8.14
C VAL A 149 15.16 -13.24 7.27
N ALA A 150 16.22 -12.43 7.11
CA ALA A 150 17.38 -12.77 6.28
C ALA A 150 18.41 -13.71 6.95
N SER A 151 18.15 -14.24 8.15
CA SER A 151 19.04 -15.19 8.83
C SER A 151 18.25 -16.41 9.35
N PRO A 152 18.54 -17.64 8.87
CA PRO A 152 17.78 -18.82 9.26
C PRO A 152 18.25 -19.33 10.62
N LYS A 153 17.60 -18.93 11.72
CA LYS A 153 17.56 -19.73 12.95
C LYS A 153 16.19 -19.70 13.63
N LYS A 154 15.73 -20.91 13.90
CA LYS A 154 14.53 -21.40 14.58
C LYS A 154 14.43 -20.84 16.01
N GLN A 155 13.29 -20.25 16.39
CA GLN A 155 12.53 -20.55 17.62
C GLN A 155 11.29 -19.67 17.76
N ALA A 156 10.26 -20.26 18.36
CA ALA A 156 8.95 -19.69 18.63
C ALA A 156 8.94 -18.85 19.92
N SER A 157 8.11 -17.81 19.97
CA SER A 157 7.22 -17.53 21.11
C SER A 157 6.17 -16.50 20.71
N ASP A 158 4.99 -16.73 21.27
CA ASP A 158 3.79 -15.91 21.24
C ASP A 158 4.00 -14.59 22.01
N ASP A 159 3.17 -13.60 21.67
CA ASP A 159 2.76 -12.40 22.45
C ASP A 159 2.25 -11.33 21.48
N LYS A 160 1.04 -11.55 20.95
CA LYS A 160 0.27 -10.52 20.26
C LYS A 160 -0.41 -9.62 21.29
N VAL A 161 0.20 -8.49 21.61
CA VAL A 161 -0.56 -7.37 22.18
C VAL A 161 -1.25 -6.66 21.03
N ASP A 162 -2.55 -6.93 20.87
CA ASP A 162 -3.40 -6.31 19.87
C ASP A 162 -3.64 -4.83 20.21
N LEU A 163 -2.81 -3.98 19.60
CA LEU A 163 -2.87 -2.53 19.74
C LEU A 163 -4.24 -1.95 19.33
N CYS A 164 -5.01 -2.67 18.50
CA CYS A 164 -6.37 -2.27 18.13
C CYS A 164 -7.36 -2.44 19.29
N SER A 165 -7.14 -3.46 20.13
CA SER A 165 -7.91 -3.67 21.36
C SER A 165 -7.60 -2.60 22.42
N ILE A 166 -6.34 -2.17 22.54
CA ILE A 166 -5.94 -1.07 23.45
C ILE A 166 -6.57 0.25 23.02
N LEU A 167 -6.54 0.58 21.72
CA LEU A 167 -7.13 1.83 21.21
C LEU A 167 -8.66 1.86 21.33
N ARG A 168 -9.34 0.72 21.19
CA ARG A 168 -10.78 0.62 21.48
C ARG A 168 -11.09 0.81 22.97
N SER A 169 -10.27 0.22 23.85
CA SER A 169 -10.46 0.37 25.30
C SER A 169 -10.18 1.80 25.78
N THR A 170 -9.13 2.46 25.29
CA THR A 170 -8.82 3.84 25.69
C THR A 170 -9.86 4.83 25.17
N LEU A 171 -10.36 4.64 23.95
CA LEU A 171 -11.45 5.46 23.43
C LEU A 171 -12.74 5.26 24.24
N TYR A 172 -13.07 4.02 24.61
CA TYR A 172 -14.23 3.73 25.46
C TYR A 172 -14.12 4.39 26.85
N LEU A 173 -12.93 4.37 27.47
CA LEU A 173 -12.70 5.03 28.76
C LEU A 173 -12.81 6.56 28.65
N ILE A 174 -12.35 7.16 27.54
CA ILE A 174 -12.51 8.60 27.29
C ILE A 174 -13.99 8.96 27.11
N PHE A 175 -14.75 8.17 26.33
CA PHE A 175 -16.19 8.39 26.18
C PHE A 175 -16.96 8.19 27.50
N PHE A 176 -16.61 7.16 28.28
CA PHE A 176 -17.26 6.86 29.55
C PHE A 176 -17.01 7.94 30.61
N SER A 177 -15.78 8.47 30.67
CA SER A 177 -15.43 9.57 31.57
C SER A 177 -16.15 10.87 31.20
N LEU A 178 -16.23 11.22 29.91
CA LEU A 178 -17.01 12.37 29.45
C LEU A 178 -18.51 12.23 29.76
N PHE A 179 -19.06 11.02 29.65
CA PHE A 179 -20.46 10.74 29.97
C PHE A 179 -20.75 10.85 31.47
N LEU A 180 -19.86 10.34 32.34
CA LEU A 180 -19.95 10.51 33.79
C LEU A 180 -19.83 11.98 34.21
N SER A 181 -18.94 12.74 33.58
CA SER A 181 -18.86 14.18 33.81
C SER A 181 -20.17 14.89 33.43
N PHE A 182 -20.79 14.52 32.31
CA PHE A 182 -22.07 15.08 31.88
C PHE A 182 -23.21 14.79 32.87
N LEU A 183 -23.29 13.55 33.38
CA LEU A 183 -24.28 13.17 34.41
C LEU A 183 -24.03 13.88 35.75
N PHE A 184 -22.78 14.15 36.12
CA PHE A 184 -22.46 14.95 37.31
C PHE A 184 -22.91 16.42 37.17
N TYR A 185 -22.78 17.01 35.98
CA TYR A 185 -23.24 18.38 35.72
C TYR A 185 -24.75 18.51 35.76
N GLU A 186 -25.49 17.53 35.22
CA GLU A 186 -26.96 17.50 35.26
C GLU A 186 -27.52 17.26 36.68
N CYS A 187 -26.74 16.62 37.57
CA CYS A 187 -27.20 16.31 38.93
C CYS A 187 -26.82 17.37 39.99
N MET A 188 -25.87 18.27 39.71
CA MET A 188 -25.42 19.31 40.65
C MET A 188 -26.01 20.70 40.45
N MET A 189 -26.78 20.93 39.38
CA MET A 189 -27.51 22.19 39.22
C MET A 189 -28.90 22.07 39.85
N PRO A 190 -29.17 22.73 40.99
CA PRO A 190 -30.52 22.77 41.53
C PRO A 190 -31.45 23.44 40.53
N PHE A 191 -32.57 22.79 40.23
CA PHE A 191 -33.71 23.38 39.52
C PHE A 191 -33.97 24.78 40.08
N PRO A 192 -33.98 25.85 39.27
CA PRO A 192 -34.46 27.13 39.75
C PRO A 192 -35.94 26.95 40.10
N ALA A 193 -36.25 27.10 41.39
CA ALA A 193 -37.62 27.14 41.87
C ALA A 193 -38.39 28.20 41.09
N MET A 194 -39.40 27.76 40.33
CA MET A 194 -40.36 28.67 39.71
C MET A 194 -41.09 29.41 40.83
N LEU A 195 -40.84 30.72 40.91
CA LEU A 195 -41.71 31.65 41.63
C LEU A 195 -42.96 31.89 40.78
N ALA A 196 -44.11 31.40 41.26
CA ALA A 196 -45.44 31.97 41.06
C ALA A 196 -46.39 31.38 42.12
#